data_AF-G4XT52-F1
#
_entry.id   AF-G4XT52-F1
#
_cell.length_a   1.000
_cell.length_b   1.000
_cell.length_c   1.000
_cell.angle_alpha   90.00
_cell.angle_beta   90.00
_cell.angle_gamma   90.00
#
_symmetry.space_group_name_H-M   'P 1'
#
loop_
_entity.id
_entity.type
_entity.pdbx_description
1 polymer ?
#
loop_
_entity_poly.entity_id
_entity_poly.type
_entity_poly.pdbx_seq_one_letter_code
_entity_poly.pdbx_strand_id
1 'polypeptide(L)'
;MAPPLALLLLAAIVLSRAVSHAHGGGGGFYDPASVTQLSSRPRAFLYSGFLSDTECDHLVSLAKGSMEKSMVADNDSGKSVASQARTSSGTFLAKREDEIVSAIEKRVAAWTFLPEENAESLQVLRYETGQKYDAHFDYFHDRNNLKLGGQRVATVLMYLTDVKKGGEAVFPDAEGSHLQYKDETWSDCSRSGLAGIFFSELICLYRH
;
A
#
# COMPACT_ATOMS: atom_id res chain seq x y z
N MET A 1 -4.14 -14.56 24.67
CA MET A 1 -4.50 -13.49 23.73
C MET A 1 -3.28 -13.27 22.85
N ALA A 2 -3.33 -13.70 21.58
CA ALA A 2 -2.22 -13.41 20.66
C ALA A 2 -2.18 -11.88 20.42
N PRO A 3 -0.99 -11.25 20.37
CA PRO A 3 -0.89 -9.82 20.12
C PRO A 3 -1.47 -9.48 18.73
N PRO A 4 -1.95 -8.24 18.51
CA PRO A 4 -2.59 -7.87 17.26
C PRO A 4 -1.58 -7.98 16.11
N LEU A 5 -1.99 -8.67 15.05
CA LEU A 5 -1.27 -8.81 13.80
C LEU A 5 -1.67 -7.64 12.89
N ALA A 6 -0.69 -6.90 12.38
CA ALA A 6 -0.97 -5.86 11.40
C ALA A 6 -0.90 -6.48 10.00
N LEU A 7 -2.03 -6.45 9.27
CA LEU A 7 -2.09 -6.91 7.90
C LEU A 7 -2.26 -5.70 6.97
N LEU A 8 -1.30 -5.52 6.07
CA LEU A 8 -1.22 -4.41 5.14
C LEU A 8 -1.27 -4.95 3.71
N LEU A 9 -2.15 -4.41 2.89
CA LEU A 9 -2.23 -4.72 1.48
C LEU A 9 -1.62 -3.60 0.65
N LEU A 10 -0.69 -3.96 -0.22
CA LEU A 10 0.02 -3.05 -1.12
C LEU A 10 -0.44 -3.31 -2.56
N ALA A 11 -0.98 -2.28 -3.20
CA ALA A 11 -1.18 -2.25 -4.64
C ALA A 11 -0.26 -1.18 -5.25
N ALA A 12 0.70 -1.61 -6.06
CA ALA A 12 1.59 -0.72 -6.81
C ALA A 12 1.09 -0.58 -8.25
N ILE A 13 1.11 0.64 -8.79
CA ILE A 13 0.63 0.91 -10.16
C ILE A 13 1.78 1.41 -11.01
N VAL A 14 1.96 0.79 -12.17
CA VAL A 14 3.10 1.00 -13.07
C VAL A 14 2.69 1.79 -14.31
N LEU A 15 3.52 2.74 -14.76
CA LEU A 15 3.25 3.49 -15.99
C LEU A 15 3.68 2.66 -17.22
N SER A 16 2.73 1.96 -17.84
CA SER A 16 2.94 1.31 -19.14
C SER A 16 2.88 2.35 -20.27
N ARG A 17 3.78 2.28 -21.26
CA ARG A 17 3.81 3.19 -22.43
C ARG A 17 2.58 3.15 -23.35
N ALA A 18 1.55 2.35 -23.04
CA ALA A 18 0.32 2.27 -23.81
C ALA A 18 -0.80 3.03 -23.08
N VAL A 19 -0.98 4.31 -23.44
CA VAL A 19 -2.18 5.05 -23.08
C VAL A 19 -3.30 4.62 -24.01
N SER A 20 -4.05 3.58 -23.63
CA SER A 20 -5.34 3.30 -24.23
C SER A 20 -6.41 3.97 -23.38
N HIS A 21 -7.12 4.95 -23.95
CA HIS A 21 -8.28 5.56 -23.31
C HIS A 21 -9.41 4.53 -23.23
N ALA A 22 -9.59 3.92 -22.07
CA ALA A 22 -10.79 3.15 -21.75
C ALA A 22 -11.80 4.09 -21.06
N HIS A 23 -12.86 4.44 -21.79
CA HIS A 23 -14.07 5.04 -21.21
C HIS A 23 -14.92 3.88 -20.67
N GLY A 24 -14.91 3.71 -19.34
CA GLY A 24 -15.68 2.69 -18.64
C GLY A 24 -16.57 3.33 -17.59
N GLY A 25 -17.84 3.55 -17.93
CA GLY A 25 -18.87 3.97 -16.99
C GLY A 25 -19.23 2.85 -16.01
N GLY A 26 -19.25 3.18 -14.73
CA GLY A 26 -19.72 2.34 -13.65
C GLY A 26 -19.72 3.17 -12.36
N GLY A 27 -20.87 3.74 -12.02
CA GLY A 27 -21.03 4.63 -10.87
C GLY A 27 -20.80 3.89 -9.55
N GLY A 28 -19.66 4.15 -8.92
CA GLY A 28 -19.48 4.04 -7.48
C GLY A 28 -19.34 5.47 -6.94
N PHE A 29 -20.18 5.84 -5.98
CA PHE A 29 -20.19 7.16 -5.37
C PHE A 29 -18.92 7.33 -4.52
N TYR A 30 -17.88 7.94 -5.08
CA TYR A 30 -16.76 8.46 -4.29
C TYR A 30 -17.33 9.54 -3.39
N ASP A 31 -17.16 9.38 -2.08
CA ASP A 31 -17.49 10.42 -1.11
C ASP A 31 -16.22 11.25 -0.84
N PRO A 32 -16.11 12.47 -1.39
CA PRO A 32 -14.96 13.32 -1.11
C PRO A 32 -14.83 13.66 0.38
N ALA A 33 -15.91 13.56 1.16
CA ALA A 33 -15.88 13.79 2.61
C ALA A 33 -15.10 12.69 3.36
N SER A 34 -14.95 11.51 2.76
CA SER A 34 -14.14 10.41 3.31
C SER A 34 -12.64 10.57 3.04
N VAL A 35 -12.22 11.64 2.34
CA VAL A 35 -10.84 11.83 1.89
C VAL A 35 -10.19 12.99 2.64
N THR A 36 -9.06 12.71 3.29
CA THR A 36 -8.21 13.73 3.91
C THR A 36 -6.88 13.82 3.18
N GLN A 37 -6.49 15.02 2.73
CA GLN A 37 -5.13 15.23 2.25
C GLN A 37 -4.17 15.30 3.43
N LEU A 38 -3.16 14.43 3.42
CA LEU A 38 -2.15 14.35 4.49
C LEU A 38 -0.92 15.18 4.16
N SER A 39 -0.51 15.20 2.89
CA SER A 39 0.64 15.98 2.44
C SER A 39 0.51 16.40 0.97
N SER A 40 1.10 17.55 0.64
CA SER A 40 1.32 18.02 -0.72
C SER A 40 2.58 17.43 -1.35
N ARG A 41 3.57 17.09 -0.52
CA ARG A 41 4.88 16.60 -0.95
C ARG A 41 5.46 15.61 0.07
N PRO A 42 5.46 14.29 -0.23
CA PRO A 42 4.81 13.66 -1.38
C PRO A 42 3.28 13.85 -1.35
N ARG A 43 2.60 13.71 -2.49
CA ARG A 43 1.13 13.76 -2.49
C ARG A 43 0.60 12.51 -1.80
N ALA A 44 0.01 12.70 -0.63
CA ALA A 44 -0.53 11.63 0.19
C ALA A 44 -1.97 11.94 0.60
N PHE A 45 -2.86 10.97 0.38
CA PHE A 45 -4.27 11.06 0.71
C PHE A 45 -4.69 9.87 1.56
N LEU A 46 -5.51 10.14 2.57
CA LEU A 46 -6.17 9.15 3.40
C LEU A 46 -7.61 8.97 2.92
N TYR A 47 -8.02 7.74 2.60
CA TYR A 47 -9.42 7.41 2.28
C TYR A 47 -10.05 6.55 3.37
N SER A 48 -10.99 7.12 4.11
CA SER A 48 -11.75 6.42 5.16
C SER A 48 -12.88 5.54 4.63
N GLY A 49 -12.88 4.27 5.03
CA GLY A 49 -13.89 3.29 4.61
C GLY A 49 -13.80 2.89 3.14
N PHE A 50 -12.60 2.83 2.58
CA PHE A 50 -12.41 2.40 1.18
C PHE A 50 -12.67 0.90 1.00
N LEU A 51 -12.21 0.07 1.95
CA LEU A 51 -12.63 -1.32 2.11
C LEU A 51 -13.68 -1.44 3.21
N SER A 52 -14.63 -2.36 3.01
CA SER A 52 -15.51 -2.84 4.06
C SER A 52 -14.84 -3.91 4.92
N ASP A 53 -15.30 -4.09 6.17
CA ASP A 53 -14.79 -5.13 7.08
C ASP A 53 -14.83 -6.54 6.45
N THR A 54 -15.88 -6.83 5.67
CA THR A 54 -16.01 -8.12 4.97
C THR A 54 -14.96 -8.28 3.86
N GLU A 55 -14.62 -7.22 3.14
CA GLU A 55 -13.55 -7.26 2.14
C GLU A 55 -12.18 -7.45 2.81
N CYS A 56 -11.95 -6.79 3.94
CA CYS A 56 -10.74 -6.97 4.74
C CYS A 56 -10.58 -8.43 5.20
N ASP A 57 -11.61 -8.99 5.84
CA ASP A 57 -11.62 -10.37 6.32
C ASP A 57 -11.42 -11.38 5.17
N HIS A 58 -12.00 -11.11 4.01
CA HIS A 58 -11.86 -11.94 2.82
C HIS A 58 -10.41 -11.97 2.31
N LEU A 59 -9.78 -10.80 2.16
CA LEU A 59 -8.37 -10.69 1.75
C LEU A 59 -7.42 -11.36 2.75
N VAL A 60 -7.68 -11.20 4.05
CA VAL A 60 -6.96 -11.90 5.12
C VAL A 60 -7.10 -13.42 4.94
N SER A 61 -8.31 -13.91 4.65
CA SER A 61 -8.60 -15.33 4.47
C SER A 61 -7.86 -15.94 3.29
N LEU A 62 -7.89 -15.29 2.12
CA LEU A 62 -7.16 -15.73 0.92
C LEU A 62 -5.66 -15.86 1.19
N ALA A 63 -5.09 -14.90 1.91
CA ALA A 63 -3.65 -14.83 2.12
C ALA A 63 -3.12 -15.82 3.18
N LYS A 64 -3.94 -16.26 4.15
CA LYS A 64 -3.51 -17.07 5.30
C LYS A 64 -2.75 -18.35 4.93
N GLY A 65 -3.13 -19.01 3.85
CA GLY A 65 -2.57 -20.31 3.44
C GLY A 65 -1.23 -20.22 2.68
N SER A 66 -0.84 -19.02 2.25
CA SER A 66 0.27 -18.81 1.29
C SER A 66 1.28 -17.77 1.75
N MET A 67 1.32 -17.45 3.05
CA MET A 67 2.26 -16.49 3.62
C MET A 67 3.69 -17.04 3.65
N GLU A 68 4.62 -16.33 3.03
CA GLU A 68 6.04 -16.62 3.07
C GLU A 68 6.83 -15.43 3.62
N LYS A 69 8.08 -15.64 4.03
CA LYS A 69 8.93 -14.53 4.49
C LYS A 69 9.11 -13.52 3.36
N SER A 70 8.84 -12.24 3.63
CA SER A 70 8.94 -11.20 2.61
C SER A 70 10.39 -10.97 2.18
N MET A 71 10.57 -10.67 0.90
CA MET A 71 11.84 -10.41 0.27
C MET A 71 11.86 -8.96 -0.27
N VAL A 72 13.05 -8.46 -0.59
CA VAL A 72 13.27 -7.16 -1.24
C VAL A 72 13.99 -7.36 -2.57
N ALA A 73 13.78 -6.46 -3.53
CA ALA A 73 14.56 -6.45 -4.76
C ALA A 73 15.96 -5.90 -4.46
N ASP A 74 16.98 -6.65 -4.84
CA ASP A 74 18.38 -6.20 -4.78
C ASP A 74 18.62 -5.11 -5.85
N ASN A 75 19.20 -3.99 -5.46
CA ASN A 75 19.33 -2.81 -6.33
C ASN A 75 20.25 -3.05 -7.55
N ASP A 76 21.24 -3.93 -7.41
CA ASP A 76 22.23 -4.20 -8.46
C ASP A 76 21.76 -5.30 -9.41
N SER A 77 21.27 -6.41 -8.85
CA SER A 77 20.91 -7.60 -9.61
C SER A 77 19.42 -7.70 -9.97
N GLY A 78 18.56 -6.96 -9.28
CA GLY A 78 17.10 -7.05 -9.38
C GLY A 78 16.52 -8.35 -8.79
N LYS A 79 17.34 -9.19 -8.15
CA LYS A 79 16.90 -10.47 -7.57
C LYS A 79 16.19 -10.27 -6.24
N SER A 80 15.26 -11.17 -5.94
CA SER A 80 14.55 -11.19 -4.66
C SER A 80 15.47 -11.76 -3.55
N VAL A 81 15.78 -10.98 -2.52
CA VAL A 81 16.69 -11.34 -1.42
C VAL A 81 16.06 -11.10 -0.05
N ALA A 82 16.42 -11.92 0.94
CA ALA A 82 15.98 -11.73 2.31
C ALA A 82 16.70 -10.52 2.92
N SER A 83 15.98 -9.68 3.64
CA SER A 83 16.53 -8.44 4.21
C SER A 83 16.17 -8.27 5.68
N GLN A 84 17.05 -7.61 6.43
CA GLN A 84 16.74 -7.15 7.79
C GLN A 84 15.92 -5.85 7.77
N ALA A 85 15.85 -5.18 6.62
CA ALA A 85 15.06 -3.97 6.43
C ALA A 85 13.56 -4.26 6.28
N ARG A 86 13.19 -5.46 5.82
CA ARG A 86 11.80 -5.92 5.70
C ARG A 86 11.65 -7.28 6.38
N THR A 87 10.99 -7.29 7.53
CA THR A 87 10.89 -8.49 8.37
C THR A 87 9.50 -9.12 8.37
N SER A 88 8.58 -8.62 7.54
CA SER A 88 7.23 -9.15 7.37
C SER A 88 7.20 -10.54 6.74
N SER A 89 6.04 -11.17 6.80
CA SER A 89 5.62 -12.22 5.86
C SER A 89 4.65 -11.64 4.84
N GLY A 90 4.48 -12.26 3.68
CA GLY A 90 3.54 -11.80 2.67
C GLY A 90 3.30 -12.80 1.56
N THR A 91 2.31 -12.47 0.73
CA THR A 91 1.92 -13.25 -0.44
C THR A 91 1.30 -12.33 -1.49
N PHE A 92 1.16 -12.82 -2.72
CA PHE A 92 0.47 -12.12 -3.79
C PHE A 92 -0.83 -12.84 -4.11
N LEU A 93 -1.91 -12.06 -4.25
CA LEU A 93 -3.17 -12.55 -4.79
C LEU A 93 -3.13 -12.42 -6.32
N ALA A 94 -3.70 -13.39 -7.02
CA ALA A 94 -3.79 -13.33 -8.47
C ALA A 94 -4.68 -12.15 -8.89
N LYS A 95 -4.37 -11.51 -10.02
CA LYS A 95 -5.26 -10.48 -10.57
C LYS A 95 -6.63 -11.07 -10.82
N ARG A 96 -7.68 -10.39 -10.36
CA ARG A 96 -9.08 -10.84 -10.51
C ARG A 96 -9.28 -12.27 -10.00
N GLU A 97 -8.60 -12.65 -8.91
CA GLU A 97 -8.67 -14.00 -8.32
C GLU A 97 -10.11 -14.42 -8.03
N ASP A 98 -10.93 -13.47 -7.55
CA ASP A 98 -12.37 -13.62 -7.43
C ASP A 98 -13.10 -12.28 -7.64
N GLU A 99 -14.43 -12.29 -7.48
CA GLU A 99 -15.29 -11.12 -7.67
C GLU A 99 -14.99 -9.99 -6.66
N ILE A 100 -14.61 -10.32 -5.43
CA ILE A 100 -14.27 -9.33 -4.40
C ILE A 100 -12.94 -8.66 -4.74
N VAL A 101 -11.91 -9.45 -5.04
CA VAL A 101 -10.60 -8.94 -5.49
C VAL A 101 -10.76 -8.07 -6.74
N SER A 102 -11.53 -8.52 -7.73
CA SER A 102 -11.77 -7.73 -8.94
C SER A 102 -12.52 -6.42 -8.66
N ALA A 103 -13.48 -6.42 -7.73
CA ALA A 103 -14.19 -5.20 -7.34
C ALA A 103 -13.26 -4.19 -6.66
N ILE A 104 -12.34 -4.65 -5.81
CA ILE A 104 -11.33 -3.83 -5.14
C ILE A 104 -10.35 -3.25 -6.16
N GLU A 105 -9.81 -4.08 -7.07
CA GLU A 105 -8.90 -3.62 -8.15
C GLU A 105 -9.53 -2.53 -9.02
N LYS A 106 -10.81 -2.70 -9.39
CA LYS A 106 -11.57 -1.67 -10.14
C LYS A 106 -11.76 -0.39 -9.32
N ARG A 107 -12.03 -0.50 -8.02
CA ARG A 107 -12.17 0.65 -7.12
C ARG A 107 -10.87 1.43 -7.02
N VAL A 108 -9.74 0.73 -6.90
CA VAL A 108 -8.37 1.31 -6.89
C VAL A 108 -8.08 2.03 -8.22
N ALA A 109 -8.35 1.39 -9.35
CA ALA A 109 -8.14 1.97 -10.67
C ALA A 109 -8.92 3.28 -10.84
N ALA A 110 -10.22 3.25 -10.50
CA ALA A 110 -11.08 4.39 -10.68
C ALA A 110 -10.81 5.53 -9.66
N TRP A 111 -10.35 5.22 -8.45
CA TRP A 111 -9.89 6.25 -7.50
C TRP A 111 -8.55 6.89 -7.90
N THR A 112 -7.60 6.09 -8.39
CA THR A 112 -6.28 6.59 -8.80
C THR A 112 -6.31 7.28 -10.16
N PHE A 113 -7.41 7.17 -10.90
CA PHE A 113 -7.55 7.57 -12.30
C PHE A 113 -6.51 6.89 -13.21
N LEU A 114 -6.05 5.70 -12.83
CA LEU A 114 -5.10 4.90 -13.58
C LEU A 114 -5.79 3.62 -14.09
N PRO A 115 -5.46 3.14 -15.29
CA PRO A 115 -5.98 1.87 -15.80
C PRO A 115 -5.68 0.69 -14.85
N GLU A 116 -6.63 -0.21 -14.62
CA GLU A 116 -6.50 -1.46 -13.84
C GLU A 116 -5.36 -2.37 -14.35
N GLU A 117 -5.14 -2.38 -15.65
CA GLU A 117 -4.11 -3.12 -16.37
C GLU A 117 -2.69 -2.65 -16.02
N ASN A 118 -2.55 -1.43 -15.50
CA ASN A 118 -1.30 -0.91 -14.96
C ASN A 118 -1.02 -1.34 -13.51
N ALA A 119 -2.03 -1.81 -12.78
CA ALA A 119 -1.83 -2.28 -11.41
C ALA A 119 -1.01 -3.58 -11.40
N GLU A 120 -0.13 -3.76 -10.41
CA GLU A 120 0.42 -5.06 -10.09
C GLU A 120 -0.62 -5.91 -9.33
N SER A 121 -0.34 -7.21 -9.17
CA SER A 121 -1.13 -8.06 -8.27
C SER A 121 -1.12 -7.50 -6.84
N LEU A 122 -2.25 -7.63 -6.15
CA LEU A 122 -2.37 -7.24 -4.74
C LEU A 122 -1.37 -8.03 -3.88
N GLN A 123 -0.50 -7.31 -3.16
CA GLN A 123 0.45 -7.91 -2.22
C GLN A 123 -0.06 -7.78 -0.79
N VAL A 124 -0.39 -8.89 -0.15
CA VAL A 124 -0.82 -8.93 1.26
C VAL A 124 0.40 -9.18 2.15
N LEU A 125 0.57 -8.36 3.18
CA LEU A 125 1.70 -8.38 4.10
C LEU A 125 1.22 -8.53 5.54
N ARG A 126 1.88 -9.38 6.31
CA ARG A 126 1.65 -9.59 7.73
C ARG A 126 2.87 -9.21 8.54
N TYR A 127 2.66 -8.32 9.51
CA TYR A 127 3.63 -7.91 10.50
C TYR A 127 3.23 -8.44 11.88
N GLU A 128 4.17 -9.14 12.50
CA GLU A 128 4.11 -9.53 13.90
C GLU A 128 4.73 -8.46 14.79
N THR A 129 4.51 -8.55 16.11
CA THR A 129 5.08 -7.61 17.06
C THR A 129 6.60 -7.52 16.92
N GLY A 130 7.12 -6.31 16.70
CA GLY A 130 8.55 -6.04 16.51
C GLY A 130 9.04 -6.17 15.06
N GLN A 131 8.21 -6.66 14.13
CA GLN A 131 8.52 -6.61 12.70
C GLN A 131 8.30 -5.21 12.14
N LYS A 132 9.01 -4.90 11.06
CA LYS A 132 9.02 -3.57 10.46
C LYS A 132 9.36 -3.63 8.97
N TYR A 133 9.15 -2.50 8.32
CA TYR A 133 9.76 -2.16 7.05
C TYR A 133 10.47 -0.81 7.22
N ASP A 134 11.79 -0.80 7.04
CA ASP A 134 12.56 0.45 6.99
C ASP A 134 12.12 1.31 5.78
N ALA A 135 12.33 2.62 5.91
CA ALA A 135 11.97 3.58 4.88
C ALA A 135 12.63 3.24 3.54
N HIS A 136 11.83 3.23 2.48
CA HIS A 136 12.26 2.90 1.13
C HIS A 136 11.41 3.65 0.11
N PHE A 137 11.83 3.60 -1.14
CA PHE A 137 11.02 4.03 -2.27
C PHE A 137 10.39 2.82 -2.96
N ASP A 138 9.14 2.98 -3.40
CA ASP A 138 8.45 1.92 -4.14
C ASP A 138 8.92 1.80 -5.59
N TYR A 139 9.52 2.86 -6.14
CA TYR A 139 10.01 2.88 -7.51
C TYR A 139 11.26 2.01 -7.69
N PHE A 140 11.42 1.43 -8.88
CA PHE A 140 12.57 0.57 -9.16
C PHE A 140 13.86 1.38 -9.40
N HIS A 141 14.97 1.00 -8.78
CA HIS A 141 16.28 1.55 -9.14
C HIS A 141 16.95 0.76 -10.27
N ASP A 142 16.58 -0.52 -10.43
CA ASP A 142 17.23 -1.43 -11.36
C ASP A 142 16.65 -1.33 -12.78
N ARG A 143 17.53 -1.52 -13.76
CA ARG A 143 17.16 -1.44 -15.18
C ARG A 143 16.33 -2.63 -15.67
N ASN A 144 16.30 -3.73 -14.93
CA ASN A 144 15.63 -4.95 -15.39
C ASN A 144 14.11 -4.85 -15.16
N ASN A 145 13.69 -4.49 -13.94
CA ASN A 145 12.28 -4.26 -13.61
C ASN A 145 11.69 -3.09 -14.41
N LEU A 146 12.49 -2.03 -14.61
CA LEU A 146 12.16 -0.91 -15.49
C LEU A 146 11.82 -1.32 -16.93
N LYS A 147 12.51 -2.33 -17.48
CA LYS A 147 12.25 -2.84 -18.83
C LYS A 147 11.05 -3.78 -18.89
N LEU A 148 10.76 -4.50 -17.80
CA LEU A 148 9.70 -5.51 -17.74
C LEU A 148 8.32 -4.88 -17.58
N GLY A 149 8.18 -3.91 -16.68
CA GLY A 149 6.89 -3.31 -16.34
C GLY A 149 6.82 -1.79 -16.53
N GLY A 150 7.95 -1.09 -16.42
CA GLY A 150 7.98 0.38 -16.32
C GLY A 150 8.25 0.84 -14.89
N GLN A 151 7.92 2.09 -14.57
CA GLN A 151 8.07 2.64 -13.22
C GLN A 151 6.76 2.62 -12.44
N ARG A 152 6.84 2.35 -11.14
CA ARG A 152 5.73 2.56 -10.21
C ARG A 152 5.53 4.06 -9.99
N VAL A 153 4.30 4.52 -10.23
CA VAL A 153 3.94 5.95 -10.14
C VAL A 153 2.97 6.23 -9.00
N ALA A 154 2.30 5.20 -8.51
CA ALA A 154 1.37 5.29 -7.40
C ALA A 154 1.42 4.02 -6.56
N THR A 155 1.19 4.22 -5.27
CA THR A 155 1.04 3.15 -4.30
C THR A 155 -0.24 3.35 -3.51
N VAL A 156 -1.04 2.29 -3.40
CA VAL A 156 -2.21 2.23 -2.51
C VAL A 156 -1.91 1.22 -1.40
N LEU A 157 -1.93 1.70 -0.16
CA LEU A 157 -1.75 0.94 1.06
C LEU A 157 -3.09 0.82 1.77
N MET A 158 -3.60 -0.40 1.88
CA MET A 158 -4.89 -0.70 2.51
C MET A 158 -4.66 -1.46 3.81
N TYR A 159 -5.16 -0.93 4.92
CA TYR A 159 -5.05 -1.58 6.23
C TYR A 159 -6.20 -2.59 6.38
N LEU A 160 -5.85 -3.85 6.60
CA LEU A 160 -6.85 -4.94 6.68
C LEU A 160 -7.21 -5.31 8.12
N THR A 161 -6.44 -4.82 9.10
CA THR A 161 -6.68 -5.07 10.53
C THR A 161 -6.33 -3.86 11.39
N ASP A 162 -7.05 -3.72 12.51
CA ASP A 162 -6.78 -2.68 13.50
C ASP A 162 -5.51 -2.97 14.30
N VAL A 163 -4.65 -1.95 14.42
CA VAL A 163 -3.40 -2.02 15.16
C VAL A 163 -3.50 -1.16 16.41
N LYS A 164 -3.35 -1.80 17.59
CA LYS A 164 -3.50 -1.11 18.88
C LYS A 164 -2.40 -0.09 19.17
N LYS A 165 -1.18 -0.35 18.68
CA LYS A 165 0.00 0.50 18.88
C LYS A 165 1.02 0.23 17.78
N GLY A 166 1.58 1.30 17.22
CA GLY A 166 2.55 1.22 16.13
C GLY A 166 1.93 0.80 14.79
N GLY A 167 2.76 0.34 13.85
CA GLY A 167 2.31 -0.09 12.52
C GLY A 167 2.10 1.06 11.53
N GLU A 168 2.67 2.23 11.82
CA GLU A 168 2.49 3.42 11.01
C GLU A 168 3.20 3.33 9.67
N ALA A 169 2.54 3.84 8.63
CA ALA A 169 3.24 4.27 7.42
C ALA A 169 3.88 5.64 7.72
N VAL A 170 5.21 5.70 7.70
CA VAL A 170 5.97 6.93 8.00
C VAL A 170 6.59 7.47 6.72
N PHE A 171 6.42 8.77 6.48
CA PHE A 171 7.00 9.54 5.39
C PHE A 171 8.00 10.55 5.99
N PRO A 172 9.29 10.17 6.12
CA PRO A 172 10.29 11.01 6.76
C PRO A 172 10.47 12.37 6.08
N ASP A 173 10.41 12.38 4.75
CA ASP A 173 10.65 13.56 3.93
C ASP A 173 9.37 14.36 3.60
N ALA A 174 8.25 14.05 4.26
CA ALA A 174 6.99 14.74 4.01
C ALA A 174 6.98 16.16 4.61
N GLU A 175 6.49 17.11 3.82
CA GLU A 175 6.18 18.45 4.31
C GLU A 175 5.06 18.39 5.36
N GLY A 176 5.16 19.24 6.39
CA GLY A 176 4.16 19.34 7.44
C GLY A 176 4.26 18.30 8.56
N SER A 177 5.28 17.43 8.55
CA SER A 177 5.50 16.40 9.58
C SER A 177 5.56 16.96 11.02
N HIS A 178 6.11 18.16 11.19
CA HIS A 178 6.20 18.87 12.48
C HIS A 178 4.86 19.40 13.00
N LEU A 179 3.83 19.49 12.14
CA LEU A 179 2.49 19.97 12.50
C LEU A 179 1.60 18.84 13.04
N GLN A 180 2.02 17.59 12.89
CA GLN A 180 1.28 16.43 13.37
C GLN A 180 1.53 16.22 14.87
N TYR A 181 0.48 16.40 15.68
CA TYR A 181 0.50 16.03 17.09
C TYR A 181 0.57 14.50 17.23
N LYS A 182 1.50 14.01 18.06
CA LYS A 182 1.72 12.59 18.33
C LYS A 182 1.67 12.33 19.83
N ASP A 183 0.67 11.57 20.26
CA ASP A 183 0.51 11.11 21.64
C ASP A 183 1.29 9.81 21.92
N GLU A 184 1.01 9.17 23.05
CA GLU A 184 1.70 7.96 23.52
C GLU A 184 1.32 6.66 22.77
N THR A 185 0.29 6.71 21.92
CA THR A 185 -0.14 5.57 21.08
C THR A 185 0.74 5.39 19.84
N TRP A 186 1.50 6.43 19.48
CA TRP A 186 2.44 6.42 18.37
C TRP A 186 3.74 5.68 18.71
N SER A 187 4.31 5.00 17.73
CA SER A 187 5.63 4.37 17.85
C SER A 187 6.75 5.40 17.80
N ASP A 188 7.94 5.02 18.26
CA ASP A 188 9.13 5.86 18.12
C ASP A 188 9.50 6.11 16.64
N CYS A 189 9.21 5.14 15.76
CA CYS A 189 9.40 5.29 14.32
C CYS A 189 8.56 6.42 13.74
N SER A 190 7.36 6.64 14.25
CA SER A 190 6.51 7.74 13.78
C SER A 190 7.15 9.12 13.96
N ARG A 191 8.07 9.28 14.92
CA ARG A 191 8.65 10.58 15.29
C ARG A 191 9.54 11.16 14.18
N SER A 192 10.01 10.33 13.24
CA SER A 192 10.93 10.75 12.19
C SER A 192 10.26 11.33 10.93
N GLY A 193 8.92 11.40 10.86
CA GLY A 193 8.23 11.88 9.66
C GLY A 193 6.74 12.16 9.86
N LEU A 194 6.03 12.47 8.78
CA LEU A 194 4.57 12.43 8.79
C LEU A 194 4.18 10.96 8.88
N ALA A 195 3.42 10.59 9.91
CA ALA A 195 3.10 9.20 10.18
C ALA A 195 1.59 8.98 10.11
N GLY A 196 1.19 7.80 9.69
CA GLY A 196 -0.19 7.40 9.61
C GLY A 196 -0.46 6.13 10.37
N ILE A 197 -1.13 6.20 11.53
CA ILE A 197 -1.95 5.08 12.01
C ILE A 197 -3.29 5.29 11.36
N PHE A 198 -3.54 4.59 10.27
CA PHE A 198 -4.76 4.80 9.55
C PHE A 198 -5.67 3.59 9.66
N PHE A 199 -6.83 3.80 10.26
CA PHE A 199 -8.02 2.95 10.11
C PHE A 199 -8.60 3.06 8.69
N SER A 200 -7.75 3.34 7.70
CA SER A 200 -8.12 3.84 6.39
C SER A 200 -6.91 4.00 5.47
N GLU A 201 -7.13 4.03 4.17
CA GLU A 201 -6.10 3.66 3.20
C GLU A 201 -5.25 4.84 2.77
N LEU A 202 -3.97 4.59 2.55
CA LEU A 202 -3.03 5.61 2.14
C LEU A 202 -2.65 5.48 0.68
N ILE A 203 -2.83 6.57 -0.06
CA ILE A 203 -2.46 6.63 -1.47
C ILE A 203 -1.36 7.66 -1.66
N CYS A 204 -0.18 7.17 -2.01
CA CYS A 204 0.97 7.98 -2.36
C CYS A 204 1.03 8.10 -3.90
N LEU A 205 0.85 9.32 -4.42
CA LEU A 205 0.97 9.61 -5.85
C LEU A 205 2.29 10.32 -6.11
N TYR A 206 3.28 9.60 -6.63
CA TYR A 206 4.51 10.22 -7.11
C TYR A 206 4.18 11.11 -8.31
N ARG A 207 4.60 12.38 -8.28
CA ARG A 207 4.66 13.22 -9.48
C ARG A 207 6.13 13.31 -9.85
N HIS A 208 6.49 12.90 -11.07
CA HIS A 208 7.75 13.34 -11.68
C HIS A 208 7.68 14.84 -11.97
#